data_AF-A0A928CER2-F1
#
_entry.id   AF-A0A928CER2-F1
#
_cell.length_a   1.000
_cell.length_b   1.000
_cell.length_c   1.000
_cell.angle_alpha   90.00
_cell.angle_beta   90.00
_cell.angle_gamma   90.00
#
_symmetry.space_group_name_H-M   'P 1'
#
loop_
_entity.id
_entity.type
_entity.pdbx_description
1 polymer ?
#
loop_
_entity_poly.entity_id
_entity_poly.type
_entity_poly.pdbx_seq_one_letter_code
_entity_poly.pdbx_strand_id
1 'polypeptide(L)'
;MIFKSNWTKNQVSDKELFDYIGDMNNMPSILPEQVVDVKADHDNLSFTIQGMGSIALRVAKREPNKLIQLVPEGKTPFQFVLNIYIRDTESPSHQVTKSMSVSECCFEIDAQLNPLMQMMASRPLQNLVNMMASRAEELKS
;
A
#
# COMPACT_ATOMS: atom_id res chain seq x y z
N MET A 1 1.86 1.98 16.40
CA MET A 1 2.81 3.02 15.93
C MET A 1 2.63 3.11 14.44
N ILE A 2 2.45 4.33 13.94
CA ILE A 2 2.07 4.55 12.55
C ILE A 2 3.30 4.94 11.74
N PHE A 3 3.53 4.23 10.65
CA PHE A 3 4.51 4.54 9.60
C PHE A 3 3.74 4.86 8.33
N LYS A 4 3.95 6.05 7.77
CA LYS A 4 3.12 6.54 6.65
C LYS A 4 4.00 7.14 5.56
N SER A 5 3.67 6.85 4.31
CA SER A 5 4.29 7.51 3.17
C SER A 5 3.73 8.92 2.97
N ASN A 6 4.39 9.72 2.13
CA ASN A 6 3.69 10.88 1.57
C ASN A 6 2.51 10.43 0.69
N TRP A 7 1.60 11.36 0.43
CA TRP A 7 0.61 11.18 -0.64
C TRP A 7 1.33 11.30 -1.99
N THR A 8 1.10 10.32 -2.85
CA THR A 8 1.66 10.25 -4.20
C THR A 8 0.55 10.50 -5.21
N LYS A 9 0.82 11.31 -6.24
CA LYS A 9 -0.14 11.59 -7.32
C LYS A 9 -0.09 10.52 -8.40
N ASN A 10 -1.25 10.19 -8.93
CA ASN A 10 -1.47 9.19 -9.96
C ASN A 10 -2.29 9.80 -11.11
N GLN A 11 -1.88 9.55 -12.36
CA GLN A 11 -2.54 10.09 -13.56
C GLN A 11 -3.75 9.25 -14.01
N VAL A 12 -4.47 8.69 -13.04
CA VAL A 12 -5.67 7.87 -13.20
C VAL A 12 -6.72 8.29 -12.18
N SER A 13 -7.99 7.97 -12.44
CA SER A 13 -9.06 8.21 -11.46
C SER A 13 -8.84 7.41 -10.17
N ASP A 14 -9.46 7.88 -9.08
CA ASP A 14 -9.50 7.19 -7.79
C ASP A 14 -10.09 5.78 -7.92
N LYS A 15 -11.11 5.63 -8.77
CA LYS A 15 -11.73 4.35 -9.10
C LYS A 15 -10.77 3.41 -9.83
N GLU A 16 -10.10 3.87 -10.87
CA GLU A 16 -9.14 3.05 -11.62
C GLU A 16 -7.97 2.62 -10.73
N LEU A 17 -7.45 3.54 -9.91
CA LEU A 17 -6.39 3.24 -8.96
C LEU A 17 -6.86 2.23 -7.90
N PHE A 18 -8.07 2.40 -7.39
CA PHE A 18 -8.66 1.49 -6.40
C PHE A 18 -8.92 0.11 -6.98
N ASP A 19 -9.46 0.00 -8.19
CA ASP A 19 -9.70 -1.29 -8.86
C ASP A 19 -8.37 -1.99 -9.14
N TYR A 20 -7.33 -1.24 -9.55
CA TYR A 20 -6.00 -1.80 -9.81
C TYR A 20 -5.33 -2.28 -8.52
N ILE A 21 -5.17 -1.41 -7.51
CA ILE A 21 -4.49 -1.76 -6.26
C ILE A 21 -5.34 -2.73 -5.40
N GLY A 22 -6.66 -2.70 -5.57
CA GLY A 22 -7.60 -3.55 -4.83
C GLY A 22 -7.52 -5.04 -5.18
N ASP A 23 -6.95 -5.38 -6.34
CA ASP A 23 -6.58 -6.73 -6.74
C ASP A 23 -5.11 -7.00 -6.37
N MET A 24 -4.88 -7.92 -5.43
CA MET A 24 -3.52 -8.17 -4.94
C MET A 24 -2.60 -8.75 -6.03
N ASN A 25 -3.14 -9.27 -7.14
CA ASN A 25 -2.33 -9.68 -8.29
C ASN A 25 -1.52 -8.53 -8.90
N ASN A 26 -1.94 -7.27 -8.69
CA ASN A 26 -1.24 -6.08 -9.18
C ASN A 26 -0.21 -5.54 -8.18
N MET A 27 -0.31 -5.91 -6.90
CA MET A 27 0.62 -5.47 -5.85
C MET A 27 2.11 -5.76 -6.13
N PRO A 28 2.52 -6.86 -6.79
CA PRO A 28 3.93 -7.09 -7.12
C PRO A 28 4.59 -5.94 -7.90
N SER A 29 3.82 -5.20 -8.71
CA SER A 29 4.33 -4.05 -9.48
C SER A 29 4.74 -2.86 -8.61
N ILE A 30 4.21 -2.76 -7.39
CA ILE A 30 4.48 -1.68 -6.43
C ILE A 30 5.29 -2.12 -5.22
N LEU A 31 5.70 -3.39 -5.16
CA LEU A 31 6.65 -3.87 -4.16
C LEU A 31 8.09 -3.48 -4.54
N PRO A 32 8.96 -3.16 -3.56
CA PRO A 32 10.35 -2.85 -3.83
C PRO A 32 11.14 -4.09 -4.26
N GLU A 33 12.19 -3.91 -5.07
CA GLU A 33 13.01 -5.00 -5.67
C GLU A 33 13.65 -5.96 -4.66
N GLN A 34 13.84 -5.52 -3.43
CA GLN A 34 14.35 -6.32 -2.31
C GLN A 34 13.35 -7.35 -1.77
N VAL A 35 12.14 -7.39 -2.34
CA VAL A 35 11.10 -8.35 -2.03
C VAL A 35 11.15 -9.50 -3.03
N VAL A 36 11.13 -10.74 -2.53
CA VAL A 36 11.17 -11.97 -3.33
C VAL A 36 10.03 -12.91 -2.93
N ASP A 37 9.87 -14.02 -3.65
CA ASP A 37 8.86 -15.07 -3.39
C ASP A 37 7.42 -14.53 -3.32
N VAL A 38 7.10 -13.56 -4.17
CA VAL A 38 5.77 -12.95 -4.18
C VAL A 38 4.73 -13.94 -4.69
N LYS A 39 3.66 -14.12 -3.91
CA LYS A 39 2.44 -14.82 -4.32
C LYS A 39 1.26 -13.93 -4.02
N ALA A 40 0.36 -13.81 -4.98
CA ALA A 40 -0.85 -13.03 -4.83
C ALA A 40 -2.03 -13.74 -5.47
N ASP A 41 -3.21 -13.47 -4.94
CA ASP A 41 -4.49 -13.70 -5.61
C ASP A 41 -5.35 -12.42 -5.50
N HIS A 42 -6.67 -12.50 -5.58
CA HIS A 42 -7.51 -11.31 -5.45
C HIS A 42 -7.46 -10.68 -4.04
N ASP A 43 -7.36 -11.51 -2.99
CA ASP A 43 -7.50 -11.11 -1.59
C ASP A 43 -6.25 -11.35 -0.74
N ASN A 44 -5.30 -12.16 -1.20
CA ASN A 44 -4.12 -12.54 -0.45
C ASN A 44 -2.85 -12.05 -1.14
N LEU A 45 -1.86 -11.66 -0.32
CA LEU A 45 -0.54 -11.23 -0.75
C LEU A 45 0.50 -11.77 0.23
N SER A 46 1.46 -12.54 -0.26
CA SER A 46 2.60 -12.98 0.53
C SER A 46 3.91 -12.72 -0.19
N PHE A 47 4.94 -12.40 0.57
CA PHE A 47 6.27 -12.10 0.03
C PHE A 47 7.34 -12.16 1.11
N THR A 48 8.60 -12.29 0.71
CA THR A 48 9.76 -12.31 1.60
C THR A 48 10.57 -11.04 1.44
N ILE A 49 10.78 -10.30 2.52
CA ILE A 49 11.72 -9.18 2.55
C ILE A 49 13.10 -9.76 2.88
N GLN A 50 14.08 -9.59 1.98
CA GLN A 50 15.45 -10.03 2.22
C GLN A 50 15.99 -9.46 3.55
N GLY A 51 16.45 -10.35 4.44
CA GLY A 51 16.97 -9.98 5.77
C GLY A 51 15.94 -9.74 6.88
N MET A 52 14.62 -9.78 6.59
CA MET A 52 13.56 -9.58 7.58
C MET A 52 12.57 -10.76 7.69
N GLY A 53 12.43 -11.55 6.61
CA GLY A 53 11.61 -12.77 6.59
C GLY A 53 10.32 -12.64 5.76
N SER A 54 9.49 -13.68 5.81
CA SER A 54 8.25 -13.76 5.03
C SER A 54 7.08 -13.09 5.73
N ILE A 55 6.29 -12.37 4.95
CA ILE A 55 5.05 -11.69 5.34
C ILE A 55 3.93 -12.30 4.50
N ALA A 56 2.81 -12.61 5.13
CA ALA A 56 1.56 -12.96 4.46
C ALA A 56 0.45 -12.04 4.97
N LEU A 57 -0.35 -11.53 4.05
CA LEU A 57 -1.40 -10.55 4.27
C LEU A 57 -2.65 -11.02 3.55
N ARG A 58 -3.80 -10.70 4.13
CA ARG A 58 -5.11 -10.84 3.48
C ARG A 58 -5.87 -9.53 3.56
N VAL A 59 -6.70 -9.25 2.57
CA VAL A 59 -7.61 -8.10 2.59
C VAL A 59 -8.66 -8.31 3.68
N ALA A 60 -8.72 -7.38 4.62
CA ALA A 60 -9.72 -7.34 5.68
C ALA A 60 -10.89 -6.43 5.33
N LYS A 61 -10.63 -5.35 4.59
CA LYS A 61 -11.64 -4.33 4.26
C LYS A 61 -11.33 -3.64 2.94
N ARG A 62 -12.38 -3.35 2.17
CA ARG A 62 -12.37 -2.47 1.01
C ARG A 62 -13.46 -1.42 1.18
N GLU A 63 -13.08 -0.15 1.22
CA GLU A 63 -13.99 0.98 1.11
C GLU A 63 -13.79 1.60 -0.28
N PRO A 64 -14.79 1.54 -1.17
CA PRO A 64 -14.66 1.97 -2.56
C PRO A 64 -13.99 3.33 -2.70
N ASN A 65 -12.95 3.37 -3.54
CA ASN A 65 -12.14 4.55 -3.88
C ASN A 65 -11.47 5.26 -2.69
N LYS A 66 -11.41 4.61 -1.51
CA LYS A 66 -10.97 5.26 -0.27
C LYS A 66 -9.93 4.48 0.49
N LEU A 67 -10.17 3.19 0.71
CA LEU A 67 -9.32 2.38 1.59
C LEU A 67 -9.30 0.92 1.15
N ILE A 68 -8.10 0.36 1.07
CA ILE A 68 -7.87 -1.08 1.10
C ILE A 68 -7.07 -1.39 2.36
N GLN A 69 -7.61 -2.24 3.22
CA GLN A 69 -6.96 -2.64 4.46
C GLN A 69 -6.55 -4.10 4.39
N LEU A 70 -5.27 -4.36 4.64
CA LEU A 70 -4.70 -5.69 4.74
C LEU A 70 -4.25 -5.98 6.16
N VAL A 71 -4.47 -7.20 6.60
CA VAL A 71 -4.04 -7.70 7.91
C VAL A 71 -3.18 -8.95 7.74
N PRO A 72 -2.24 -9.21 8.65
CA PRO A 72 -1.45 -10.43 8.66
C PRO A 72 -2.30 -11.70 8.61
N GLU A 73 -1.83 -12.64 7.81
CA GLU A 73 -2.32 -14.00 7.77
C GLU A 73 -1.25 -14.95 8.30
N GLY A 74 -1.54 -15.67 9.39
CA GLY A 74 -0.60 -16.56 10.05
C GLY A 74 0.19 -15.91 11.19
N LYS A 75 1.35 -16.48 11.52
CA LYS A 75 2.17 -16.03 12.64
C LYS A 75 3.09 -14.88 12.21
N THR A 76 2.96 -13.75 12.87
CA THR A 76 3.88 -12.61 12.73
C THR A 76 4.60 -12.30 14.04
N PRO A 77 5.81 -11.72 13.99
CA PRO A 77 6.57 -11.34 15.18
C PRO A 77 5.91 -10.20 15.98
N PHE A 78 5.04 -9.42 15.33
CA PHE A 78 4.21 -8.38 15.93
C PHE A 78 2.92 -8.19 15.11
N GLN A 79 1.90 -7.62 15.75
CA GLN A 79 0.64 -7.28 15.08
C GLN A 79 0.81 -5.99 14.30
N PHE A 80 0.29 -5.95 13.07
CA PHE A 80 0.25 -4.72 12.28
C PHE A 80 -0.94 -4.73 11.30
N VAL A 81 -1.24 -3.57 10.74
CA VAL A 81 -2.25 -3.39 9.68
C VAL A 81 -1.61 -2.56 8.58
N LEU A 82 -1.76 -2.96 7.31
CA LEU A 82 -1.39 -2.16 6.15
C LEU A 82 -2.65 -1.51 5.58
N ASN A 83 -2.71 -0.19 5.61
CA ASN A 83 -3.75 0.60 4.97
C ASN A 83 -3.20 1.22 3.69
N ILE A 84 -3.97 1.14 2.61
CA ILE A 84 -3.74 1.88 1.38
C ILE A 84 -4.89 2.85 1.22
N TYR A 85 -4.62 4.13 1.44
CA TYR A 85 -5.60 5.19 1.27
C TYR A 85 -5.56 5.71 -0.15
N ILE A 86 -6.73 6.00 -0.70
CA ILE A 86 -6.91 6.59 -2.03
C ILE A 86 -7.83 7.79 -1.88
N ARG A 87 -7.55 8.86 -2.62
CA ARG A 87 -8.43 10.03 -2.71
C ARG A 87 -8.40 10.62 -4.10
N ASP A 88 -9.52 11.20 -4.50
CA ASP A 88 -9.56 12.09 -5.64
C ASP A 88 -8.85 13.42 -5.30
N THR A 89 -8.22 14.03 -6.29
CA THR A 89 -7.61 15.36 -6.18
C THR A 89 -8.40 16.45 -6.90
N GLU A 90 -9.42 16.09 -7.69
CA GLU A 90 -10.28 17.07 -8.33
C GLU A 90 -11.24 17.71 -7.30
N SER A 91 -11.19 19.05 -7.21
CA SER A 91 -12.21 19.80 -6.46
C SER A 91 -13.55 19.73 -7.19
N PRO A 92 -14.69 19.70 -6.48
CA PRO A 92 -16.03 19.58 -7.07
C PRO A 92 -16.50 20.79 -7.89
N SER A 93 -15.61 21.74 -8.24
CA SER A 93 -15.99 23.05 -8.78
C SER A 93 -15.49 23.36 -10.19
N HIS A 94 -14.82 22.45 -10.90
CA HIS A 94 -14.37 22.74 -12.26
C HIS A 94 -14.77 21.62 -13.21
N GLN A 95 -15.36 22.05 -14.33
CA GLN A 95 -15.85 21.22 -15.41
C GLN A 95 -14.80 20.18 -15.79
N VAL A 96 -15.17 18.91 -15.74
CA VAL A 96 -14.40 17.76 -16.21
C VAL A 96 -14.23 17.90 -17.72
N THR A 97 -13.29 18.71 -18.16
CA THR A 97 -12.63 18.49 -19.44
C THR A 97 -11.85 17.20 -19.30
N LYS A 98 -12.07 16.29 -20.24
CA LYS A 98 -11.60 14.89 -20.34
C LYS A 98 -10.07 14.70 -20.33
N SER A 99 -9.30 15.54 -19.65
CA SER A 99 -7.85 15.61 -19.68
C SER A 99 -7.30 15.38 -18.27
N MET A 100 -7.00 14.11 -18.01
CA MET A 100 -6.33 13.54 -16.82
C MET A 100 -7.10 13.68 -15.51
N SER A 101 -7.96 12.70 -15.21
CA SER A 101 -8.36 12.44 -13.83
C SER A 101 -7.12 12.13 -13.00
N VAL A 102 -6.96 12.83 -11.88
CA VAL A 102 -5.79 12.70 -11.00
C VAL A 102 -6.26 12.24 -9.63
N SER A 103 -5.71 11.14 -9.15
CA SER A 103 -5.91 10.65 -7.79
C SER A 103 -4.61 10.70 -7.00
N GLU A 104 -4.71 10.50 -5.70
CA GLU A 104 -3.55 10.30 -4.84
C GLU A 104 -3.72 9.04 -3.99
N CYS A 105 -2.61 8.36 -3.72
CA CYS A 105 -2.55 7.25 -2.78
C CYS A 105 -1.51 7.46 -1.66
N CYS A 106 -1.72 6.76 -0.54
CA CYS A 106 -0.81 6.78 0.61
C CYS A 106 -0.80 5.42 1.30
N PHE A 107 0.39 4.93 1.63
CA PHE A 107 0.60 3.66 2.32
C PHE A 107 0.89 3.91 3.80
N GLU A 108 0.24 3.14 4.66
CA GLU A 108 0.36 3.28 6.10
C GLU A 108 0.44 1.90 6.78
N ILE A 109 1.44 1.71 7.63
CA ILE A 109 1.55 0.55 8.50
C ILE A 109 1.27 1.02 9.93
N ASP A 110 0.19 0.52 10.55
CA ASP A 110 -0.01 0.64 12.00
C ASP A 110 0.49 -0.64 12.68
N ALA A 111 1.64 -0.55 13.34
CA ALA A 111 2.30 -1.69 14.00
C ALA A 111 2.27 -1.57 15.53
N GLN A 112 1.87 -2.63 16.20
CA GLN A 112 1.88 -2.75 17.67
C GLN A 112 3.27 -3.20 18.14
N LEU A 113 4.20 -2.25 18.21
CA LEU A 113 5.60 -2.50 18.58
C LEU A 113 5.85 -2.17 20.06
N ASN A 114 6.62 -3.04 20.72
CA ASN A 114 7.25 -2.69 21.99
C ASN A 114 8.55 -1.86 21.75
N PRO A 115 9.13 -1.22 22.78
CA PRO A 115 10.30 -0.35 22.61
C PRO A 115 11.51 -1.04 21.96
N LEU A 116 11.77 -2.31 22.28
CA LEU A 116 12.88 -3.06 21.69
C LEU A 116 12.67 -3.27 20.18
N MET A 117 11.47 -3.68 19.78
CA MET A 117 11.11 -3.87 18.38
C MET A 117 11.09 -2.55 17.62
N GLN A 118 10.64 -1.46 18.25
CA GLN A 118 10.59 -0.14 17.64
C GLN A 118 11.96 0.29 17.12
N MET A 119 13.04 0.06 17.88
CA MET A 119 14.40 0.42 17.47
C MET A 119 14.85 -0.32 16.20
N MET A 120 14.44 -1.58 16.02
CA MET A 120 14.84 -2.41 14.89
C MET A 120 13.93 -2.25 13.67
N ALA A 121 12.63 -2.09 13.89
CA ALA A 121 11.61 -2.13 12.85
C ALA A 121 11.23 -0.75 12.29
N SER A 122 11.48 0.35 13.00
CA SER A 122 10.98 1.67 12.56
C SER A 122 11.53 2.10 11.20
N ARG A 123 12.85 1.96 10.99
CA ARG A 123 13.49 2.31 9.72
C ARG A 123 13.05 1.42 8.56
N PRO A 124 13.08 0.07 8.65
CA PRO A 124 12.63 -0.76 7.53
C PRO A 124 11.14 -0.60 7.21
N LEU A 125 10.28 -0.43 8.21
CA LEU A 125 8.84 -0.21 7.98
C LEU A 125 8.57 1.15 7.33
N GLN A 126 9.23 2.22 7.78
CA GLN A 126 9.13 3.53 7.14
C GLN A 126 9.67 3.50 5.70
N ASN A 127 10.79 2.80 5.48
CA ASN A 127 11.33 2.64 4.13
C ASN A 127 10.35 1.89 3.23
N LEU A 128 9.72 0.81 3.72
CA LEU A 128 8.76 0.01 2.96
C LEU A 128 7.60 0.87 2.42
N VAL A 129 6.93 1.64 3.28
CA VAL A 129 5.82 2.51 2.83
C VAL A 129 6.29 3.58 1.85
N ASN A 130 7.49 4.14 2.04
CA ASN A 130 8.05 5.13 1.12
C ASN A 130 8.37 4.54 -0.26
N MET A 131 8.92 3.32 -0.31
CA MET A 131 9.22 2.66 -1.58
C MET A 131 7.95 2.24 -2.32
N MET A 132 6.92 1.76 -1.61
CA MET A 132 5.62 1.47 -2.23
C MET A 132 5.01 2.74 -2.83
N ALA A 133 5.06 3.87 -2.12
CA ALA A 133 4.60 5.15 -2.62
C ALA A 133 5.39 5.63 -3.85
N SER A 134 6.71 5.43 -3.86
CA SER A 134 7.56 5.74 -5.01
C SER A 134 7.19 4.90 -6.24
N ARG A 135 6.93 3.60 -6.08
CA ARG A 135 6.53 2.73 -7.20
C ARG A 135 5.12 3.02 -7.67
N ALA A 136 4.22 3.35 -6.75
CA ALA A 136 2.86 3.75 -7.10
C ALA A 136 2.83 5.01 -7.97
N GLU A 137 3.79 5.93 -7.83
CA GLU A 137 3.90 7.12 -8.71
C GLU A 137 4.18 6.74 -10.18
N GLU A 138 4.86 5.63 -10.38
CA GLU A 138 5.26 5.12 -11.70
C GLU A 138 4.11 4.40 -12.42
N LEU A 139 2.97 4.17 -11.75
CA LEU A 139 1.74 3.64 -12.37
C LEU A 139 1.18 4.67 -13.36
N LYS A 140 1.72 4.66 -14.58
CA LYS A 140 1.20 5.39 -15.73
C LYS A 140 0.30 4.46 -16.55
N SER A 141 -0.90 4.92 -16.87
CA SER A 141 -1.70 4.36 -17.96
C SER A 141 -1.12 4.73 -19.31
#